data_AF-A0A838MU27-F1
#
_entry.id   AF-A0A838MU27-F1
#
_cell.length_a   1.000
_cell.length_b   1.000
_cell.length_c   1.000
_cell.angle_alpha   90.00
_cell.angle_beta   90.00
_cell.angle_gamma   90.00
#
_symmetry.space_group_name_H-M   'P 1'
#
loop_
_entity.id
_entity.type
_entity.pdbx_description
1 polymer ?
#
loop_
_entity_poly.entity_id
_entity_poly.type
_entity_poly.pdbx_seq_one_letter_code
_entity_poly.pdbx_strand_id
1 'polypeptide(L)'
;MSATLEEHIGYISDAVRTEHFRRAIAQAIRPGDVVVDVGCGFAVLGLMCLEAGAARVWGIDRTDAIELARETAGRAGFGDRYHCIREHSFRAEVPEPADVIICDHVGYFGFDYGVIETVGDARRRFLKPGGTVIPGRITLQLAGVSSTECRSKAEAWAAAEIPASYHWLREYGINSKHPHSFPQSAVATTQCDLGIIDLAAENPEHMLYDVELTATGDGTLDGLGGWFDCELVPGVRMTNSPLAADAIARSQVFLAFDTPIAVKAGDVIHATVNIRHDSGMIAWTARNARTGERRRQSTWRSQILSEAARAPRQDRVLRLSRAGEARRIVMDYVDGKRTAREIEELVLRDHPDLMPSDAESRSFIKNELARCAQ
;
A
#
# COMPACT_ATOMS: atom_id res chain seq x y z
N MET A 1 4.76 -0.12 -22.11
CA MET A 1 6.01 -0.56 -21.42
C MET A 1 5.60 -1.59 -20.36
N SER A 2 6.52 -2.18 -19.58
CA SER A 2 6.06 -3.01 -18.45
C SER A 2 5.37 -2.11 -17.41
N ALA A 3 4.31 -2.59 -16.75
CA ALA A 3 3.58 -1.81 -15.73
C ALA A 3 4.52 -1.28 -14.63
N THR A 4 5.54 -2.06 -14.26
CA THR A 4 6.56 -1.68 -13.27
C THR A 4 7.37 -0.46 -13.72
N LEU A 5 7.78 -0.38 -14.99
CA LEU A 5 8.52 0.79 -15.50
C LEU A 5 7.64 2.04 -15.52
N GLU A 6 6.37 1.90 -15.89
CA GLU A 6 5.39 3.00 -15.93
C GLU A 6 5.05 3.55 -14.54
N GLU A 7 4.99 2.67 -13.53
CA GLU A 7 4.84 3.08 -12.13
C GLU A 7 6.07 3.85 -11.63
N HIS A 8 7.28 3.32 -11.87
CA HIS A 8 8.51 3.92 -11.35
C HIS A 8 8.86 5.26 -12.01
N ILE A 9 8.56 5.45 -13.30
CA ILE A 9 8.75 6.76 -13.93
C ILE A 9 7.86 7.83 -13.30
N GLY A 10 6.66 7.47 -12.84
CA GLY A 10 5.78 8.39 -12.10
C GLY A 10 6.45 8.88 -10.81
N TYR A 11 7.09 7.98 -10.05
CA TYR A 11 7.79 8.36 -8.81
C TYR A 11 9.02 9.24 -9.04
N ILE A 12 9.77 8.97 -10.12
CA ILE A 12 11.00 9.68 -10.45
C ILE A 12 10.70 11.04 -11.08
N SER A 13 9.66 11.15 -11.89
CA SER A 13 9.28 12.39 -12.59
C SER A 13 8.52 13.38 -11.69
N ASP A 14 8.03 12.94 -10.53
CA ASP A 14 7.50 13.84 -9.51
C ASP A 14 8.64 14.61 -8.82
N ALA A 15 8.92 15.80 -9.36
CA ALA A 15 9.98 16.69 -8.89
C ALA A 15 9.73 17.19 -7.47
N VAL A 16 8.46 17.41 -7.08
CA VAL A 16 8.09 17.91 -5.75
C VAL A 16 8.39 16.84 -4.71
N ARG A 17 7.88 15.62 -4.92
CA ARG A 17 8.19 14.44 -4.08
C ARG A 17 9.70 14.25 -3.95
N THR A 18 10.41 14.23 -5.08
CA THR A 18 11.85 13.99 -5.13
C THR A 18 12.63 15.05 -4.33
N GLU A 19 12.22 16.31 -4.41
CA GLU A 19 12.87 17.40 -3.66
C GLU A 19 12.62 17.31 -2.16
N HIS A 20 11.41 16.95 -1.72
CA HIS A 20 11.15 16.75 -0.29
C HIS A 20 12.00 15.61 0.29
N PHE A 21 12.10 14.47 -0.41
CA PHE A 21 13.00 13.38 0.01
C PHE A 21 14.46 13.81 0.02
N ARG A 22 14.94 14.52 -1.01
CA ARG A 22 16.32 15.04 -1.03
C ARG A 22 16.63 15.92 0.17
N ARG A 23 15.72 16.85 0.52
CA ARG A 23 15.86 17.71 1.71
C ARG A 23 15.87 16.91 3.01
N ALA A 24 14.97 15.94 3.14
CA ALA A 24 14.90 15.08 4.32
C ALA A 24 16.17 14.23 4.49
N ILE A 25 16.66 13.64 3.39
CA ILE A 25 17.89 12.84 3.35
C ILE A 25 19.10 13.71 3.71
N ALA A 26 19.24 14.90 3.12
CA ALA A 26 20.33 15.82 3.45
C ALA A 26 20.33 16.24 4.93
N GLN A 27 19.15 16.35 5.54
CA GLN A 27 19.03 16.66 6.96
C GLN A 27 19.32 15.46 7.87
N ALA A 28 18.95 14.24 7.48
CA ALA A 28 19.07 13.04 8.30
C ALA A 28 20.43 12.34 8.19
N ILE A 29 20.96 12.19 6.97
CA ILE A 29 22.15 11.39 6.70
C ILE A 29 23.42 12.10 7.17
N ARG A 30 24.32 11.34 7.79
CA ARG A 30 25.67 11.73 8.16
C ARG A 30 26.70 10.86 7.43
N PRO A 31 27.90 11.40 7.14
CA PRO A 31 28.99 10.59 6.62
C PRO A 31 29.28 9.41 7.54
N GLY A 32 29.22 8.19 6.99
CA GLY A 32 29.40 6.97 7.77
C GLY A 32 28.13 6.18 8.06
N ASP A 33 26.94 6.77 7.85
CA ASP A 33 25.67 6.12 8.18
C ASP A 33 25.41 4.86 7.34
N VAL A 34 24.78 3.88 7.97
CA VAL A 34 24.17 2.71 7.33
C VAL A 34 22.68 2.95 7.16
N VAL A 35 22.17 2.73 5.96
CA VAL A 35 20.74 2.93 5.63
C VAL A 35 20.10 1.62 5.20
N VAL A 36 18.85 1.39 5.61
CA VAL A 36 17.99 0.34 5.05
C VAL A 36 16.87 1.00 4.25
N ASP A 37 16.85 0.74 2.93
CA ASP A 37 15.84 1.23 1.99
C ASP A 37 14.80 0.12 1.76
N VAL A 38 13.63 0.26 2.39
CA VAL A 38 12.59 -0.78 2.43
C VAL A 38 11.60 -0.58 1.29
N GLY A 39 11.47 -1.57 0.41
CA GLY A 39 10.71 -1.44 -0.83
C GLY A 39 11.47 -0.58 -1.83
N CYS A 40 12.77 -0.86 -2.02
CA CYS A 40 13.66 0.08 -2.69
C CYS A 40 13.37 0.26 -4.19
N GLY A 41 12.58 -0.62 -4.82
CA GLY A 41 12.24 -0.52 -6.24
C GLY A 41 13.50 -0.44 -7.10
N PHE A 42 13.71 0.71 -7.75
CA PHE A 42 14.90 1.00 -8.59
C PHE A 42 16.03 1.76 -7.86
N ALA A 43 16.09 1.67 -6.53
CA ALA A 43 17.12 2.28 -5.68
C ALA A 43 17.12 3.82 -5.61
N VAL A 44 16.03 4.49 -6.00
CA VAL A 44 15.99 5.96 -6.10
C VAL A 44 16.36 6.65 -4.78
N LEU A 45 15.76 6.23 -3.66
CA LEU A 45 16.00 6.87 -2.36
C LEU A 45 17.34 6.46 -1.75
N GLY A 46 17.69 5.18 -1.82
CA GLY A 46 18.98 4.72 -1.35
C GLY A 46 20.17 5.32 -2.10
N LEU A 47 20.05 5.59 -3.41
CA LEU A 47 21.09 6.33 -4.15
C LEU A 47 21.23 7.77 -3.64
N MET A 48 20.13 8.48 -3.39
CA MET A 48 20.18 9.81 -2.76
C MET A 48 20.85 9.76 -1.39
N CYS A 49 20.68 8.69 -0.63
CA CYS A 49 21.37 8.51 0.65
C CYS A 49 22.89 8.34 0.48
N LEU A 50 23.34 7.58 -0.52
CA LEU A 50 24.77 7.43 -0.83
C LEU A 50 25.40 8.73 -1.34
N GLU A 51 24.67 9.49 -2.15
CA GLU A 51 25.05 10.84 -2.59
C GLU A 51 25.17 11.81 -1.41
N ALA A 52 24.30 11.69 -0.40
CA ALA A 52 24.35 12.46 0.84
C ALA A 52 25.44 12.01 1.82
N GLY A 53 26.20 10.96 1.50
CA GLY A 53 27.37 10.52 2.27
C GLY A 53 27.18 9.26 3.11
N ALA A 54 26.05 8.54 2.98
CA ALA A 54 25.90 7.24 3.61
C ALA A 54 27.06 6.31 3.19
N ALA A 55 27.59 5.57 4.16
CA ALA A 55 28.66 4.62 3.90
C ALA A 55 28.14 3.37 3.18
N ARG A 56 26.89 2.99 3.47
CA ARG A 56 26.28 1.77 2.94
C ARG A 56 24.77 1.87 2.90
N VAL A 57 24.16 1.25 1.89
CA VAL A 57 22.71 1.08 1.79
C VAL A 57 22.37 -0.39 1.58
N TRP A 58 21.43 -0.90 2.36
CA TRP A 58 20.79 -2.21 2.18
C TRP A 58 19.40 -1.99 1.58
N GLY A 59 19.28 -2.19 0.27
CA GLY A 59 18.00 -2.07 -0.45
C GLY A 59 17.25 -3.40 -0.44
N ILE A 60 16.04 -3.41 0.11
CA ILE A 60 15.20 -4.60 0.22
C ILE A 60 14.01 -4.47 -0.74
N ASP A 61 13.87 -5.42 -1.66
CA ASP A 61 12.67 -5.52 -2.50
C ASP A 61 12.42 -6.98 -2.87
N ARG A 62 11.17 -7.43 -2.77
CA ARG A 62 10.79 -8.83 -3.09
C ARG A 62 10.59 -9.08 -4.58
N THR A 63 10.47 -8.01 -5.38
CA THR A 63 10.11 -8.07 -6.79
C THR A 63 11.35 -8.09 -7.69
N ASP A 64 11.16 -8.33 -8.98
CA ASP A 64 12.24 -8.30 -9.97
C ASP A 64 12.81 -6.89 -10.20
N ALA A 65 12.17 -5.85 -9.66
CA ALA A 65 12.70 -4.48 -9.66
C ALA A 65 14.08 -4.39 -9.00
N ILE A 66 14.39 -5.32 -8.08
CA ILE A 66 15.68 -5.40 -7.40
C ILE A 66 16.87 -5.59 -8.37
N GLU A 67 16.64 -6.20 -9.53
CA GLU A 67 17.68 -6.35 -10.57
C GLU A 67 17.98 -5.01 -11.23
N LEU A 68 16.95 -4.17 -11.41
CA LEU A 68 17.11 -2.80 -11.90
C LEU A 68 17.73 -1.89 -10.85
N ALA A 69 17.43 -2.08 -9.56
CA ALA A 69 18.17 -1.40 -8.48
C ALA A 69 19.66 -1.72 -8.55
N ARG A 70 20.03 -3.00 -8.68
CA ARG A 70 21.44 -3.44 -8.78
C ARG A 70 22.15 -2.81 -9.98
N GLU A 71 21.52 -2.85 -11.16
CA GLU A 71 22.07 -2.24 -12.38
C GLU A 71 22.20 -0.72 -12.25
N THR A 72 21.18 -0.05 -11.71
CA THR A 72 21.18 1.40 -11.50
C THR A 72 22.31 1.82 -10.56
N ALA A 73 22.47 1.13 -9.43
CA ALA A 73 23.53 1.42 -8.48
C ALA A 73 24.93 1.18 -9.06
N GLY A 74 25.11 0.10 -9.84
CA GLY A 74 26.35 -0.16 -10.57
C GLY A 74 26.70 0.97 -11.54
N ARG A 75 25.74 1.39 -12.36
CA ARG A 75 25.92 2.49 -13.33
C ARG A 75 26.17 3.85 -12.67
N ALA A 76 25.60 4.08 -11.50
CA ALA A 76 25.82 5.29 -10.72
C ALA A 76 27.16 5.28 -9.96
N GLY A 77 27.96 4.20 -10.04
CA GLY A 77 29.26 4.11 -9.38
C GLY A 77 29.18 3.75 -7.89
N PHE A 78 28.05 3.19 -7.45
CA PHE A 78 27.78 2.84 -6.05
C PHE A 78 27.62 1.34 -5.81
N GLY A 79 27.95 0.49 -6.80
CA GLY A 79 27.73 -0.97 -6.72
C GLY A 79 28.47 -1.68 -5.59
N ASP A 80 29.51 -1.07 -5.02
CA ASP A 80 30.25 -1.54 -3.85
C ASP A 80 29.61 -1.17 -2.51
N ARG A 81 28.71 -0.16 -2.50
CA ARG A 81 28.05 0.38 -1.30
C ARG A 81 26.54 0.18 -1.26
N TYR A 82 25.91 -0.10 -2.39
CA TYR A 82 24.49 -0.44 -2.47
C TYR A 82 24.31 -1.95 -2.57
N HIS A 83 23.81 -2.58 -1.51
CA HIS A 83 23.62 -4.02 -1.44
C HIS A 83 22.14 -4.36 -1.58
N CYS A 84 21.80 -5.10 -2.63
CA CYS A 84 20.44 -5.50 -2.95
C CYS A 84 20.07 -6.83 -2.30
N ILE A 85 18.97 -6.86 -1.53
CA ILE A 85 18.39 -8.04 -0.89
C ILE A 85 17.04 -8.34 -1.55
N ARG A 86 16.97 -9.44 -2.31
CA ARG A 86 15.73 -9.90 -2.95
C ARG A 86 14.88 -10.72 -1.98
N GLU A 87 14.13 -10.05 -1.11
CA GLU A 87 13.28 -10.71 -0.13
C GLU A 87 12.17 -9.76 0.35
N HIS A 88 11.11 -10.33 0.92
CA HIS A 88 10.12 -9.60 1.71
C HIS A 88 10.79 -9.01 2.95
N SER A 89 10.51 -7.74 3.29
CA SER A 89 11.13 -7.05 4.44
C SER A 89 11.05 -7.85 5.75
N PHE A 90 9.90 -8.47 6.02
CA PHE A 90 9.67 -9.33 7.19
C PHE A 90 10.53 -10.60 7.26
N ARG A 91 11.22 -10.97 6.18
CA ARG A 91 12.10 -12.14 6.10
C ARG A 91 13.54 -11.79 5.73
N ALA A 92 13.78 -10.58 5.23
CA ALA A 92 15.11 -10.11 4.86
C ALA A 92 16.05 -10.14 6.07
N GLU A 93 17.33 -10.44 5.83
CA GLU A 93 18.37 -10.37 6.84
C GLU A 93 19.35 -9.26 6.46
N VAL A 94 19.48 -8.26 7.33
CA VAL A 94 20.45 -7.18 7.18
C VAL A 94 21.61 -7.46 8.14
N PRO A 95 22.86 -7.55 7.65
CA PRO A 95 23.98 -8.06 8.44
C PRO A 95 24.48 -7.09 9.52
N GLU A 96 24.00 -5.85 9.53
CA GLU A 96 24.34 -4.87 10.54
C GLU A 96 23.16 -3.92 10.85
N PRO A 97 23.09 -3.33 12.05
CA PRO A 97 22.09 -2.32 12.36
C PRO A 97 22.27 -1.03 11.53
N ALA A 98 21.16 -0.39 11.17
CA ALA A 98 21.08 0.84 10.41
C ALA A 98 20.92 2.08 11.30
N ASP A 99 21.51 3.19 10.87
CA ASP A 99 21.30 4.53 11.45
C ASP A 99 19.99 5.14 10.94
N VAL A 100 19.60 4.81 9.70
CA VAL A 100 18.37 5.32 9.07
C VAL A 100 17.60 4.19 8.38
N ILE A 101 16.28 4.17 8.57
CA ILE A 101 15.35 3.42 7.73
C ILE A 101 14.61 4.41 6.84
N ILE A 102 14.56 4.13 5.54
CA ILE A 102 13.81 4.93 4.57
C ILE A 102 12.83 4.04 3.80
N CYS A 103 11.62 4.54 3.55
CA CYS A 103 10.57 3.82 2.82
C CYS A 103 9.60 4.82 2.17
N ASP A 104 9.17 4.59 0.93
CA ASP A 104 8.10 5.37 0.29
C ASP A 104 6.88 4.51 -0.08
N HIS A 105 6.29 3.88 0.93
CA HIS A 105 5.02 3.16 0.82
C HIS A 105 3.83 3.99 1.36
N VAL A 106 3.91 5.32 1.30
CA VAL A 106 2.83 6.19 1.80
C VAL A 106 1.65 6.18 0.82
N GLY A 107 0.54 5.57 1.24
CA GLY A 107 -0.65 5.34 0.42
C GLY A 107 -1.43 6.57 -0.06
N TYR A 108 -2.53 6.36 -0.77
CA TYR A 108 -3.48 7.42 -1.15
C TYR A 108 -4.05 8.14 0.08
N PHE A 109 -4.40 7.38 1.11
CA PHE A 109 -4.84 7.91 2.40
C PHE A 109 -3.70 7.96 3.42
N GLY A 110 -2.45 7.78 2.99
CA GLY A 110 -1.26 7.82 3.85
C GLY A 110 -0.80 6.46 4.37
N PHE A 111 -1.71 5.59 4.80
CA PHE A 111 -1.36 4.30 5.44
C PHE A 111 -1.64 3.06 4.57
N ASP A 112 -1.97 3.24 3.29
CA ASP A 112 -2.09 2.09 2.38
C ASP A 112 -0.75 1.36 2.20
N TYR A 113 -0.76 0.24 1.49
CA TYR A 113 0.41 -0.59 1.21
C TYR A 113 1.12 -1.20 2.44
N GLY A 114 0.50 -1.13 3.63
CA GLY A 114 1.04 -1.76 4.84
C GLY A 114 2.30 -1.07 5.38
N VAL A 115 2.41 0.25 5.18
CA VAL A 115 3.58 1.04 5.60
C VAL A 115 3.81 0.96 7.11
N ILE A 116 2.75 0.93 7.92
CA ILE A 116 2.84 0.90 9.38
C ILE A 116 3.53 -0.39 9.84
N GLU A 117 3.11 -1.53 9.31
CA GLU A 117 3.64 -2.85 9.66
C GLU A 117 5.03 -3.06 9.08
N THR A 118 5.23 -2.64 7.82
CA THR A 118 6.50 -2.78 7.10
C THR A 118 7.60 -1.97 7.77
N VAL A 119 7.34 -0.70 8.07
CA VAL A 119 8.31 0.17 8.75
C VAL A 119 8.45 -0.21 10.22
N GLY A 120 7.36 -0.60 10.89
CA GLY A 120 7.40 -1.08 12.27
C GLY A 120 8.28 -2.33 12.44
N ASP A 121 8.18 -3.31 11.54
CA ASP A 121 9.04 -4.50 11.54
C ASP A 121 10.52 -4.14 11.28
N ALA A 122 10.78 -3.38 10.21
CA ALA A 122 12.13 -2.93 9.88
C ALA A 122 12.77 -2.15 11.03
N ARG A 123 12.02 -1.25 11.69
CA ARG A 123 12.48 -0.49 12.86
C ARG A 123 12.91 -1.40 13.99
N ARG A 124 12.06 -2.36 14.37
CA ARG A 124 12.35 -3.27 15.49
C ARG A 124 13.58 -4.15 15.25
N ARG A 125 13.82 -4.53 14.00
CA ARG A 125 14.87 -5.49 13.65
C ARG A 125 16.19 -4.83 13.24
N PHE A 126 16.13 -3.73 12.52
CA PHE A 126 17.29 -3.18 11.82
C PHE A 126 17.73 -1.83 12.37
N LEU A 127 16.87 -1.04 13.01
CA LEU A 127 17.24 0.31 13.44
C LEU A 127 18.05 0.29 14.75
N LYS A 128 19.15 1.05 14.79
CA LYS A 128 19.89 1.33 16.03
C LYS A 128 19.02 2.13 17.00
N PRO A 129 19.26 2.01 18.33
CA PRO A 129 18.68 2.94 19.30
C PRO A 129 19.01 4.39 18.94
N GLY A 130 17.99 5.23 18.82
CA GLY A 130 18.14 6.64 18.41
C GLY A 130 18.31 6.87 16.91
N GLY A 131 18.21 5.81 16.08
CA GLY A 131 18.18 5.94 14.63
C GLY A 131 16.95 6.68 14.11
N THR A 132 16.99 7.09 12.85
CA THR A 132 15.92 7.87 12.20
C THR A 132 15.06 7.01 11.28
N VAL A 133 13.76 7.28 11.27
CA VAL A 133 12.81 6.69 10.31
C VAL A 133 12.33 7.78 9.36
N ILE A 134 12.38 7.51 8.06
CA ILE A 134 11.89 8.41 7.01
C ILE A 134 10.86 7.65 6.17
N PRO A 135 9.59 8.09 6.10
CA PRO A 135 9.03 9.21 6.84
C PRO A 135 8.85 8.94 8.34
N GLY A 136 8.87 10.00 9.14
CA GLY A 136 8.68 9.91 10.58
C GLY A 136 7.20 9.85 10.97
N ARG A 137 6.35 10.74 10.43
CA ARG A 137 4.94 10.87 10.84
C ARG A 137 4.01 11.12 9.68
N ILE A 138 2.81 10.55 9.76
CA ILE A 138 1.74 10.73 8.77
C ILE A 138 0.51 11.27 9.50
N THR A 139 0.08 12.48 9.18
CA THR A 139 -1.16 13.07 9.65
C THR A 139 -2.25 12.80 8.62
N LEU A 140 -3.32 12.12 9.03
CA LEU A 140 -4.46 11.82 8.18
C LEU A 140 -5.41 13.02 8.13
N GLN A 141 -5.91 13.36 6.95
CA GLN A 141 -6.82 14.48 6.75
C GLN A 141 -8.09 14.04 6.02
N LEU A 142 -9.21 14.69 6.32
CA LEU A 142 -10.52 14.33 5.80
C LEU A 142 -11.37 15.57 5.49
N ALA A 143 -12.15 15.51 4.41
CA ALA A 143 -13.23 16.43 4.11
C ALA A 143 -14.40 15.75 3.39
N GLY A 144 -15.56 16.39 3.36
CA GLY A 144 -16.66 16.04 2.48
C GLY A 144 -16.38 16.55 1.07
N VAL A 145 -16.65 15.69 0.07
CA VAL A 145 -16.37 16.00 -1.34
C VAL A 145 -17.62 15.88 -2.21
N SER A 146 -17.68 16.70 -3.25
CA SER A 146 -18.67 16.66 -4.32
C SER A 146 -17.95 16.39 -5.63
N SER A 147 -18.17 15.21 -6.22
CA SER A 147 -17.48 14.80 -7.44
C SER A 147 -18.30 13.76 -8.19
N THR A 148 -18.88 14.19 -9.31
CA THR A 148 -19.61 13.32 -10.22
C THR A 148 -18.71 12.25 -10.85
N GLU A 149 -17.43 12.54 -11.08
CA GLU A 149 -16.48 11.55 -11.58
C GLU A 149 -16.25 10.43 -10.56
N CYS A 150 -16.02 10.79 -9.30
CA CYS A 150 -15.89 9.83 -8.20
C CYS A 150 -17.16 8.99 -8.01
N ARG A 151 -18.32 9.64 -8.07
CA ARG A 151 -19.63 8.99 -8.04
C ARG A 151 -19.75 7.95 -9.16
N SER A 152 -19.44 8.31 -10.39
CA SER A 152 -19.46 7.40 -11.54
C SER A 152 -18.52 6.20 -11.36
N LYS A 153 -17.34 6.39 -10.76
CA LYS A 153 -16.43 5.27 -10.44
C LYS A 153 -17.03 4.31 -9.42
N ALA A 154 -17.62 4.84 -8.35
CA ALA A 154 -18.26 4.03 -7.32
C ALA A 154 -19.52 3.29 -7.83
N GLU A 155 -20.20 3.87 -8.81
CA GLU A 155 -21.45 3.34 -9.39
C GLU A 155 -21.25 2.63 -10.72
N ALA A 156 -20.01 2.43 -11.18
CA ALA A 156 -19.70 1.87 -12.50
C ALA A 156 -20.42 0.55 -12.79
N TRP A 157 -20.62 -0.31 -11.78
CA TRP A 157 -21.33 -1.57 -11.92
C TRP A 157 -22.84 -1.43 -12.20
N ALA A 158 -23.43 -0.28 -11.91
CA ALA A 158 -24.82 0.06 -12.21
C ALA A 158 -24.96 0.99 -13.43
N ALA A 159 -23.87 1.22 -14.18
CA ALA A 159 -23.93 2.02 -15.40
C ALA A 159 -24.79 1.33 -16.48
N ALA A 160 -25.35 2.12 -17.40
CA ALA A 160 -26.28 1.64 -18.41
C ALA A 160 -25.64 0.63 -19.38
N GLU A 161 -24.33 0.73 -19.58
CA GLU A 161 -23.53 -0.15 -20.44
C GLU A 161 -23.28 -1.53 -19.81
N ILE A 162 -23.46 -1.65 -18.48
CA ILE A 162 -23.30 -2.91 -17.77
C ILE A 162 -24.61 -3.70 -17.83
N PRO A 163 -24.61 -5.00 -18.20
CA PRO A 163 -25.82 -5.80 -18.19
C PRO A 163 -26.47 -5.84 -16.81
N ALA A 164 -27.80 -5.69 -16.74
CA ALA A 164 -28.56 -5.57 -15.50
C ALA A 164 -28.30 -6.71 -14.48
N SER A 165 -27.93 -7.90 -14.97
CA SER A 165 -27.55 -9.05 -14.13
C SER A 165 -26.32 -8.80 -13.24
N TYR A 166 -25.53 -7.75 -13.51
CA TYR A 166 -24.34 -7.37 -12.74
C TYR A 166 -24.53 -6.13 -11.88
N HIS A 167 -25.67 -5.43 -11.97
CA HIS A 167 -25.91 -4.18 -11.23
C HIS A 167 -25.85 -4.34 -9.71
N TRP A 168 -26.11 -5.55 -9.18
CA TRP A 168 -25.94 -5.85 -7.76
C TRP A 168 -24.49 -5.68 -7.27
N LEU A 169 -23.49 -5.74 -8.16
CA LEU A 169 -22.09 -5.46 -7.84
C LEU A 169 -21.84 -3.97 -7.53
N ARG A 170 -22.82 -3.09 -7.74
CA ARG A 170 -22.78 -1.70 -7.22
C ARG A 170 -22.45 -1.67 -5.74
N GLU A 171 -22.97 -2.62 -4.95
CA GLU A 171 -22.67 -2.69 -3.51
C GLU A 171 -21.15 -2.83 -3.25
N TYR A 172 -20.43 -3.58 -4.08
CA TYR A 172 -18.97 -3.70 -3.97
C TYR A 172 -18.27 -2.40 -4.35
N GLY A 173 -18.77 -1.72 -5.40
CA GLY A 173 -18.26 -0.42 -5.84
C GLY A 173 -18.36 0.65 -4.75
N ILE A 174 -19.56 0.90 -4.20
CA ILE A 174 -19.77 1.94 -3.17
C ILE A 174 -19.05 1.67 -1.85
N ASN A 175 -18.71 0.42 -1.58
CA ASN A 175 -17.98 0.00 -0.38
C ASN A 175 -16.47 -0.07 -0.60
N SER A 176 -15.96 0.22 -1.80
CA SER A 176 -14.52 0.22 -2.08
C SER A 176 -13.86 1.58 -1.86
N LYS A 177 -12.52 1.56 -1.70
CA LYS A 177 -11.67 2.76 -1.77
C LYS A 177 -11.42 3.07 -3.24
N HIS A 178 -11.58 4.32 -3.64
CA HIS A 178 -11.32 4.74 -5.02
C HIS A 178 -10.19 5.77 -5.05
N PRO A 179 -9.03 5.49 -5.65
CA PRO A 179 -8.02 6.52 -5.84
C PRO A 179 -8.53 7.57 -6.82
N HIS A 180 -8.38 8.85 -6.46
CA HIS A 180 -8.76 9.96 -7.32
C HIS A 180 -7.97 11.22 -6.99
N SER A 181 -7.64 12.01 -8.02
CA SER A 181 -7.03 13.32 -7.87
C SER A 181 -8.12 14.38 -7.87
N PHE A 182 -8.51 14.86 -6.70
CA PHE A 182 -9.54 15.87 -6.58
C PHE A 182 -9.05 17.24 -7.05
N PRO A 183 -9.84 18.00 -7.82
CA PRO A 183 -9.63 19.44 -7.90
C PRO A 183 -10.00 20.09 -6.57
N GLN A 184 -9.37 21.23 -6.22
CA GLN A 184 -9.70 22.00 -5.02
C GLN A 184 -11.20 22.30 -4.90
N SER A 185 -11.88 22.54 -6.03
CA SER A 185 -13.32 22.83 -6.09
C SER A 185 -14.22 21.65 -5.70
N ALA A 186 -13.70 20.42 -5.65
CA ALA A 186 -14.46 19.25 -5.20
C ALA A 186 -14.58 19.18 -3.67
N VAL A 187 -13.76 19.91 -2.91
CA VAL A 187 -13.81 19.95 -1.45
C VAL A 187 -14.96 20.87 -1.01
N ALA A 188 -16.02 20.26 -0.47
CA ALA A 188 -17.30 20.92 -0.21
C ALA A 188 -17.58 21.18 1.29
N THR A 189 -16.63 20.84 2.15
CA THR A 189 -16.66 21.14 3.59
C THR A 189 -15.33 21.74 4.06
N THR A 190 -15.27 22.18 5.31
CA THR A 190 -13.98 22.33 6.00
C THR A 190 -13.21 21.00 5.99
N GLN A 191 -11.89 21.07 5.97
CA GLN A 191 -11.04 19.91 6.22
C GLN A 191 -10.74 19.77 7.71
N CYS A 192 -10.43 18.56 8.15
CA CYS A 192 -9.94 18.28 9.50
C CYS A 192 -8.81 17.26 9.49
N ASP A 193 -7.95 17.34 10.51
CA ASP A 193 -6.99 16.28 10.82
C ASP A 193 -7.70 15.21 11.66
N LEU A 194 -7.54 13.94 11.29
CA LEU A 194 -8.10 12.82 12.05
C LEU A 194 -7.15 12.41 13.18
N GLY A 195 -5.89 12.15 12.86
CA GLY A 195 -4.89 11.64 13.78
C GLY A 195 -3.52 11.47 13.13
N ILE A 196 -2.52 11.21 13.97
CA ILE A 196 -1.12 11.05 13.58
C ILE A 196 -0.72 9.59 13.74
N ILE A 197 -0.15 9.03 12.68
CA ILE A 197 0.56 7.76 12.69
C ILE A 197 2.05 8.09 12.86
N ASP A 198 2.65 7.65 13.96
CA ASP A 198 4.09 7.83 14.21
C ASP A 198 4.82 6.55 13.83
N LEU A 199 5.55 6.58 12.71
CA LEU A 199 6.27 5.42 12.18
C LEU A 199 7.54 5.09 12.97
N ALA A 200 7.96 5.98 13.88
CA ALA A 200 9.01 5.70 14.87
C ALA A 200 8.47 5.04 16.15
N ALA A 201 7.14 4.93 16.31
CA ALA A 201 6.49 4.29 17.47
C ALA A 201 5.55 3.13 17.11
N GLU A 202 5.08 2.39 18.12
CA GLU A 202 3.98 1.43 17.93
C GLU A 202 2.65 2.18 17.76
N ASN A 203 1.81 1.71 16.85
CA ASN A 203 0.51 2.30 16.56
C ASN A 203 -0.60 1.28 16.89
N PRO A 204 -1.78 1.72 17.34
CA PRO A 204 -2.88 0.81 17.61
C PRO A 204 -3.41 0.19 16.31
N GLU A 205 -3.68 -1.12 16.33
CA GLU A 205 -4.26 -1.85 15.19
C GLU A 205 -5.58 -1.25 14.71
N HIS A 206 -6.35 -0.71 15.65
CA HIS A 206 -7.66 -0.10 15.42
C HIS A 206 -7.62 1.38 15.80
N MET A 207 -7.94 2.24 14.83
CA MET A 207 -8.09 3.68 15.01
C MET A 207 -9.54 4.09 14.74
N LEU A 208 -10.12 4.87 15.65
CA LEU A 208 -11.47 5.42 15.53
C LEU A 208 -11.38 6.94 15.61
N TYR A 209 -11.91 7.61 14.60
CA TYR A 209 -11.94 9.07 14.50
C TYR A 209 -13.38 9.54 14.37
N ASP A 210 -13.77 10.48 15.20
CA ASP A 210 -15.07 11.17 15.17
C ASP A 210 -14.81 12.66 14.99
N VAL A 211 -15.29 13.21 13.88
CA VAL A 211 -14.98 14.59 13.46
C VAL A 211 -16.22 15.32 12.96
N GLU A 212 -16.15 16.65 12.98
CA GLU A 212 -17.17 17.53 12.43
C GLU A 212 -16.62 18.28 11.22
N LEU A 213 -17.39 18.26 10.14
CA LEU A 213 -17.09 18.94 8.89
C LEU A 213 -18.21 19.94 8.60
N THR A 214 -17.89 21.19 8.29
CA THR A 214 -18.89 22.21 8.00
C THR A 214 -18.98 22.44 6.50
N ALA A 215 -20.17 22.28 5.92
CA ALA A 215 -20.40 22.54 4.49
C ALA A 215 -20.09 24.01 4.14
N THR A 216 -19.26 24.21 3.11
CA THR A 216 -18.80 25.55 2.69
C THR A 216 -19.79 26.24 1.74
N GLY A 217 -20.73 25.50 1.20
CA GLY A 217 -21.72 26.00 0.24
C GLY A 217 -22.94 25.08 0.16
N ASP A 218 -23.93 25.52 -0.62
CA ASP A 218 -25.08 24.72 -0.96
C ASP A 218 -24.71 23.66 -2.00
N GLY A 219 -25.19 22.42 -1.84
CA GLY A 219 -24.92 21.37 -2.81
C GLY A 219 -25.17 19.96 -2.29
N THR A 220 -24.36 19.01 -2.76
CA THR A 220 -24.42 17.60 -2.37
C THR A 220 -23.03 17.07 -2.07
N LEU A 221 -22.93 16.26 -1.02
CA LEU A 221 -21.73 15.48 -0.72
C LEU A 221 -21.87 14.08 -1.30
N ASP A 222 -20.95 13.70 -2.18
CA ASP A 222 -20.93 12.37 -2.80
C ASP A 222 -20.24 11.32 -1.92
N GLY A 223 -19.37 11.78 -1.02
CA GLY A 223 -18.60 10.93 -0.12
C GLY A 223 -17.65 11.76 0.73
N LEU A 224 -16.68 11.07 1.30
CA LEU A 224 -15.54 11.67 2.00
C LEU A 224 -14.29 11.55 1.11
N GLY A 225 -13.49 12.60 1.08
CA GLY A 225 -12.13 12.59 0.54
C GLY A 225 -11.13 12.49 1.68
N GLY A 226 -10.13 11.60 1.53
CA GLY A 226 -9.06 11.42 2.51
C GLY A 226 -7.68 11.56 1.87
N TRP A 227 -6.76 12.22 2.57
CA TRP A 227 -5.39 12.47 2.13
C TRP A 227 -4.47 12.61 3.35
N PHE A 228 -3.20 12.99 3.16
CA PHE A 228 -2.23 13.08 4.24
C PHE A 228 -1.32 14.31 4.17
N ASP A 229 -0.77 14.68 5.32
CA ASP A 229 0.48 15.43 5.46
C ASP A 229 1.52 14.50 6.10
N CYS A 230 2.64 14.28 5.41
CA CYS A 230 3.68 13.34 5.80
C CYS A 230 4.95 14.10 6.15
N GLU A 231 5.29 14.14 7.44
CA GLU A 231 6.55 14.67 7.94
C GLU A 231 7.65 13.63 7.76
N LEU A 232 8.53 13.90 6.79
CA LEU A 232 9.65 13.03 6.46
C LEU A 232 10.67 13.06 7.60
N VAL A 233 11.04 14.27 8.02
CA VAL A 233 11.89 14.61 9.17
C VAL A 233 11.41 15.95 9.73
N PRO A 234 11.78 16.36 10.97
CA PRO A 234 11.31 17.61 11.55
C PRO A 234 11.53 18.82 10.62
N GLY A 235 10.42 19.46 10.22
CA GLY A 235 10.42 20.64 9.34
C GLY A 235 10.41 20.36 7.83
N VAL A 236 10.49 19.09 7.40
CA VAL A 236 10.37 18.71 5.98
C VAL A 236 9.15 17.81 5.82
N ARG A 237 8.17 18.29 5.07
CA ARG A 237 6.88 17.62 4.86
C ARG A 237 6.57 17.47 3.39
N MET A 238 5.79 16.46 3.06
CA MET A 238 5.16 16.30 1.76
C MET A 238 3.68 15.97 1.96
N THR A 239 2.81 16.44 1.07
CA THR A 239 1.36 16.20 1.16
C THR A 239 0.80 15.83 -0.20
N ASN A 240 -0.27 15.04 -0.22
CA ASN A 240 -1.10 14.85 -1.39
C ASN A 240 -2.45 15.59 -1.26
N SER A 241 -2.56 16.61 -0.40
CA SER A 241 -3.80 17.38 -0.24
C SER A 241 -4.18 18.12 -1.54
N PRO A 242 -5.44 18.07 -1.99
CA PRO A 242 -5.90 18.85 -3.14
C PRO A 242 -5.98 20.35 -2.86
N LEU A 243 -5.76 20.76 -1.60
CA LEU A 243 -5.76 22.15 -1.16
C LEU A 243 -4.34 22.74 -1.07
N ALA A 244 -3.30 21.92 -1.20
CA ALA A 244 -1.91 22.35 -1.15
C ALA A 244 -1.38 22.71 -2.54
N ALA A 245 -0.70 23.85 -2.65
CA ALA A 245 -0.12 24.30 -3.92
C ALA A 245 1.11 23.47 -4.33
N ASP A 246 1.79 22.87 -3.37
CA ASP A 246 2.97 22.02 -3.50
C ASP A 246 2.64 20.54 -3.23
N ALA A 247 1.42 20.12 -3.56
CA ALA A 247 1.04 18.71 -3.45
C ALA A 247 1.86 17.83 -4.39
N ILE A 248 2.27 16.66 -3.90
CA ILE A 248 2.90 15.63 -4.74
C ILE A 248 1.87 15.04 -5.72
N ALA A 249 2.34 14.46 -6.83
CA ALA A 249 1.51 13.84 -7.86
C ALA A 249 1.00 12.45 -7.45
N ARG A 250 0.36 12.35 -6.28
CA ARG A 250 -0.25 11.13 -5.73
C ARG A 250 -1.74 11.35 -5.54
N SER A 251 -2.55 10.40 -6.00
CA SER A 251 -4.00 10.45 -5.80
C SER A 251 -4.37 10.45 -4.31
N GLN A 252 -5.53 11.02 -3.99
CA GLN A 252 -6.19 10.90 -2.70
C GLN A 252 -7.12 9.68 -2.70
N VAL A 253 -7.75 9.37 -1.57
CA VAL A 253 -8.81 8.37 -1.51
C VAL A 253 -10.19 9.02 -1.53
N PHE A 254 -11.10 8.44 -2.33
CA PHE A 254 -12.54 8.69 -2.26
C PHE A 254 -13.25 7.53 -1.56
N LEU A 255 -14.07 7.88 -0.56
CA LEU A 255 -14.90 6.99 0.22
C LEU A 255 -16.37 7.36 -0.04
N ALA A 256 -17.01 6.62 -0.95
CA ALA A 256 -18.33 6.96 -1.46
C ALA A 256 -19.43 6.87 -0.40
N PHE A 257 -20.45 7.72 -0.50
CA PHE A 257 -21.73 7.47 0.13
C PHE A 257 -22.64 6.69 -0.81
N ASP A 258 -23.44 5.77 -0.27
CA ASP A 258 -24.43 5.00 -1.05
C ASP A 258 -25.36 5.92 -1.86
N THR A 259 -25.85 7.00 -1.25
CA THR A 259 -26.51 8.10 -1.97
C THR A 259 -25.94 9.43 -1.50
N PRO A 260 -25.92 10.47 -2.35
CA PRO A 260 -25.44 11.79 -1.94
C PRO A 260 -26.20 12.33 -0.72
N ILE A 261 -25.55 13.17 0.07
CA ILE A 261 -26.18 13.91 1.18
C ILE A 261 -26.35 15.36 0.73
N ALA A 262 -27.58 15.86 0.70
CA ALA A 262 -27.83 17.27 0.41
C ALA A 262 -27.38 18.15 1.59
N VAL A 263 -26.73 19.27 1.28
CA VAL A 263 -26.18 20.21 2.27
C VAL A 263 -26.49 21.66 1.90
N LYS A 264 -26.63 22.48 2.93
CA LYS A 264 -26.64 23.94 2.85
C LYS A 264 -25.35 24.50 3.47
N ALA A 265 -24.93 25.68 3.02
CA ALA A 265 -23.80 26.36 3.62
C ALA A 265 -23.98 26.47 5.15
N GLY A 266 -22.98 26.04 5.91
CA GLY A 266 -23.02 25.99 7.38
C GLY A 266 -23.60 24.71 7.98
N ASP A 267 -24.13 23.77 7.17
CA ASP A 267 -24.54 22.45 7.69
C ASP A 267 -23.34 21.71 8.30
N VAL A 268 -23.54 21.14 9.49
CA VAL A 268 -22.54 20.30 10.16
C VAL A 268 -22.75 18.84 9.79
N ILE A 269 -21.69 18.20 9.34
CA ILE A 269 -21.61 16.78 9.03
C ILE A 269 -20.76 16.10 10.10
N HIS A 270 -21.38 15.25 10.91
CA HIS A 270 -20.63 14.37 11.80
C HIS A 270 -20.14 13.16 11.01
N ALA A 271 -18.83 13.01 10.89
CA ALA A 271 -18.20 11.89 10.21
C ALA A 271 -17.47 11.01 11.21
N THR A 272 -17.58 9.70 11.03
CA THR A 272 -16.80 8.70 11.78
C THR A 272 -15.98 7.90 10.78
N VAL A 273 -14.69 7.73 11.03
CA VAL A 273 -13.80 6.87 10.24
C VAL A 273 -13.16 5.85 11.18
N ASN A 274 -13.37 4.58 10.89
CA ASN A 274 -12.84 3.45 11.62
C ASN A 274 -11.85 2.70 10.72
N ILE A 275 -10.61 2.59 11.14
CA ILE A 275 -9.50 2.04 10.38
C ILE A 275 -8.93 0.84 11.12
N ARG A 276 -8.81 -0.30 10.43
CA ARG A 276 -7.97 -1.43 10.85
C ARG A 276 -6.85 -1.59 9.83
N HIS A 277 -5.65 -1.16 10.20
CA HIS A 277 -4.54 -1.06 9.26
C HIS A 277 -3.98 -2.44 8.87
N ASP A 278 -3.92 -3.37 9.82
CA ASP A 278 -3.49 -4.78 9.66
C ASP A 278 -4.20 -5.54 8.53
N SER A 279 -5.48 -5.22 8.34
CA SER A 279 -6.39 -5.86 7.40
C SER A 279 -6.75 -4.93 6.23
N GLY A 280 -6.23 -3.69 6.24
CA GLY A 280 -6.54 -2.65 5.27
C GLY A 280 -8.01 -2.23 5.25
N MET A 281 -8.77 -2.51 6.32
CA MET A 281 -10.20 -2.25 6.40
C MET A 281 -10.49 -0.82 6.82
N ILE A 282 -11.48 -0.21 6.18
CA ILE A 282 -12.01 1.09 6.55
C ILE A 282 -13.53 0.99 6.60
N ALA A 283 -14.14 1.56 7.64
CA ALA A 283 -15.57 1.83 7.68
C ALA A 283 -15.77 3.33 7.92
N TRP A 284 -16.69 3.94 7.17
CA TRP A 284 -16.97 5.36 7.31
C TRP A 284 -18.47 5.60 7.45
N THR A 285 -18.82 6.61 8.23
CA THR A 285 -20.17 7.12 8.33
C THR A 285 -20.18 8.63 8.24
N ALA A 286 -21.26 9.18 7.71
CA ALA A 286 -21.51 10.62 7.70
C ALA A 286 -22.98 10.87 8.06
N ARG A 287 -23.24 11.88 8.90
CA ARG A 287 -24.58 12.30 9.28
C ARG A 287 -24.71 13.82 9.20
N ASN A 288 -25.65 14.32 8.41
CA ASN A 288 -26.01 15.74 8.42
C ASN A 288 -26.81 16.05 9.71
N ALA A 289 -26.29 16.94 10.55
CA ALA A 289 -26.88 17.30 11.83
C ALA A 289 -28.26 17.96 11.70
N ARG A 290 -28.49 18.72 10.61
CA ARG A 290 -29.74 19.44 10.35
C ARG A 290 -30.85 18.50 9.85
N THR A 291 -30.54 17.61 8.92
CA THR A 291 -31.57 16.74 8.30
C THR A 291 -31.70 15.38 8.98
N GLY A 292 -30.68 14.96 9.74
CA GLY A 292 -30.60 13.62 10.33
C GLY A 292 -30.23 12.52 9.33
N GLU A 293 -30.07 12.85 8.04
CA GLU A 293 -29.65 11.89 7.02
C GLU A 293 -28.30 11.28 7.36
N ARG A 294 -28.21 9.96 7.25
CA ARG A 294 -27.00 9.19 7.56
C ARG A 294 -26.60 8.27 6.42
N ARG A 295 -25.30 8.12 6.21
CA ARG A 295 -24.69 7.14 5.29
C ARG A 295 -23.66 6.32 6.04
N ARG A 296 -23.52 5.04 5.68
CA ARG A 296 -22.57 4.10 6.27
C ARG A 296 -22.10 3.09 5.23
N GLN A 297 -20.79 2.96 5.09
CA GLN A 297 -20.14 2.04 4.15
C GLN A 297 -18.90 1.43 4.81
N SER A 298 -18.40 0.34 4.25
CA SER A 298 -17.17 -0.30 4.71
C SER A 298 -16.56 -1.20 3.65
N THR A 299 -15.23 -1.17 3.52
CA THR A 299 -14.46 -2.05 2.64
C THR A 299 -14.60 -3.53 2.96
N TRP A 300 -15.09 -3.89 4.15
CA TRP A 300 -15.48 -5.27 4.42
C TRP A 300 -16.54 -5.79 3.45
N ARG A 301 -17.51 -4.94 3.07
CA ARG A 301 -18.61 -5.31 2.17
C ARG A 301 -18.19 -5.43 0.71
N SER A 302 -17.00 -4.94 0.34
CA SER A 302 -16.44 -5.11 -0.99
C SER A 302 -15.47 -6.29 -1.11
N GLN A 303 -15.25 -7.05 -0.03
CA GLN A 303 -14.37 -8.22 -0.10
C GLN A 303 -15.02 -9.38 -0.86
N ILE A 304 -14.33 -9.84 -1.90
CA ILE A 304 -14.67 -11.05 -2.64
C ILE A 304 -14.05 -12.24 -1.90
N LEU A 305 -14.78 -12.76 -0.92
CA LEU A 305 -14.35 -13.92 -0.14
C LEU A 305 -14.89 -15.21 -0.75
N SER A 306 -14.02 -16.21 -0.93
CA SER A 306 -14.44 -17.58 -1.25
C SER A 306 -15.27 -18.17 -0.12
N GLU A 307 -16.09 -19.20 -0.40
CA GLU A 307 -16.84 -19.93 0.64
C GLU A 307 -15.93 -20.43 1.77
N ALA A 308 -14.75 -20.93 1.40
CA ALA A 308 -13.74 -21.38 2.36
C ALA A 308 -13.17 -20.24 3.22
N ALA A 309 -13.14 -19.00 2.71
CA ALA A 309 -12.72 -17.82 3.46
C ALA A 309 -13.83 -17.26 4.37
N ARG A 310 -15.11 -17.54 4.07
CA ARG A 310 -16.26 -17.13 4.88
C ARG A 310 -16.59 -18.08 6.03
N ALA A 311 -16.19 -19.35 5.93
CA ALA A 311 -16.50 -20.36 6.95
C ALA A 311 -15.75 -20.11 8.28
N PRO A 312 -16.40 -20.26 9.45
CA PRO A 312 -15.72 -20.21 10.74
C PRO A 312 -14.62 -21.27 10.80
N ARG A 313 -13.36 -20.84 11.00
CA ARG A 313 -12.19 -21.73 10.92
C ARG A 313 -11.92 -22.54 12.20
N GLN A 314 -12.52 -22.16 13.34
CA GLN A 314 -12.04 -22.60 14.65
C GLN A 314 -12.22 -24.11 14.92
N ASP A 315 -13.19 -24.79 14.29
CA ASP A 315 -13.51 -26.20 14.60
C ASP A 315 -13.45 -27.17 13.41
N ARG A 316 -12.95 -26.73 12.25
CA ARG A 316 -12.93 -27.58 11.04
C ARG A 316 -11.56 -28.26 10.88
N VAL A 317 -11.55 -29.59 10.84
CA VAL A 317 -10.36 -30.36 10.43
C VAL A 317 -10.00 -29.99 8.99
N LEU A 318 -8.83 -29.37 8.81
CA LEU A 318 -8.31 -28.98 7.50
C LEU A 318 -7.73 -30.19 6.78
N ARG A 319 -7.97 -30.27 5.47
CA ARG A 319 -7.29 -31.20 4.55
C ARG A 319 -6.62 -30.39 3.46
N LEU A 320 -5.50 -30.88 2.93
CA LEU A 320 -4.86 -30.27 1.79
C LEU A 320 -5.84 -30.26 0.61
N SER A 321 -5.88 -29.15 -0.14
CA SER A 321 -6.53 -29.14 -1.45
C SER A 321 -5.69 -29.95 -2.45
N ARG A 322 -6.24 -30.28 -3.63
CA ARG A 322 -5.47 -30.91 -4.70
C ARG A 322 -4.16 -30.16 -5.01
N ALA A 323 -4.21 -28.84 -5.06
CA ALA A 323 -3.02 -28.01 -5.25
C ALA A 323 -2.05 -28.07 -4.05
N GLY A 324 -2.58 -28.16 -2.82
CA GLY A 324 -1.77 -28.35 -1.62
C GLY A 324 -1.08 -29.72 -1.58
N GLU A 325 -1.77 -30.79 -1.97
CA GLU A 325 -1.21 -32.13 -2.10
C GLU A 325 -0.16 -32.19 -3.21
N ALA A 326 -0.45 -31.60 -4.37
CA ALA A 326 0.49 -31.51 -5.47
C ALA A 326 1.75 -30.71 -5.08
N ARG A 327 1.60 -29.58 -4.38
CA ARG A 327 2.75 -28.84 -3.82
C ARG A 327 3.55 -29.72 -2.89
N ARG A 328 2.91 -30.41 -1.93
CA ARG A 328 3.60 -31.33 -1.00
C ARG A 328 4.40 -32.37 -1.78
N ILE A 329 3.80 -33.01 -2.79
CA ILE A 329 4.48 -33.97 -3.65
C ILE A 329 5.72 -33.35 -4.30
N VAL A 330 5.60 -32.20 -4.98
CA VAL A 330 6.76 -31.55 -5.62
C VAL A 330 7.86 -31.25 -4.59
N MET A 331 7.48 -30.75 -3.41
CA MET A 331 8.43 -30.42 -2.34
C MET A 331 9.14 -31.66 -1.76
N ASP A 332 8.48 -32.82 -1.73
CA ASP A 332 9.10 -34.08 -1.26
C ASP A 332 10.30 -34.51 -2.15
N TYR A 333 10.42 -34.00 -3.39
CA TYR A 333 11.55 -34.23 -4.29
C TYR A 333 12.67 -33.18 -4.18
N VAL A 334 12.45 -32.06 -3.47
CA VAL A 334 13.44 -30.98 -3.28
C VAL A 334 14.36 -31.34 -2.11
N ASP A 335 15.39 -32.13 -2.38
CA ASP A 335 16.29 -32.71 -1.38
C ASP A 335 17.71 -32.12 -1.38
N GLY A 336 17.93 -31.06 -2.17
CA GLY A 336 19.24 -30.42 -2.35
C GLY A 336 20.24 -31.24 -3.19
N LYS A 337 19.83 -32.36 -3.80
CA LYS A 337 20.70 -33.23 -4.62
C LYS A 337 20.31 -33.24 -6.09
N ARG A 338 19.04 -33.00 -6.41
CA ARG A 338 18.50 -33.03 -7.77
C ARG A 338 18.38 -31.63 -8.36
N THR A 339 18.62 -31.52 -9.66
CA THR A 339 18.33 -30.32 -10.46
C THR A 339 16.83 -30.15 -10.67
N ALA A 340 16.40 -28.92 -10.98
CA ALA A 340 14.99 -28.64 -11.27
C ALA A 340 14.43 -29.51 -12.41
N ARG A 341 15.26 -29.78 -13.43
CA ARG A 341 14.90 -30.66 -14.55
C ARG A 341 14.69 -32.11 -14.10
N GLU A 342 15.60 -32.65 -13.28
CA GLU A 342 15.46 -34.02 -12.76
C GLU A 342 14.22 -34.15 -11.88
N ILE A 343 13.92 -33.14 -11.05
CA ILE A 343 12.70 -33.14 -10.24
C ILE A 343 11.45 -33.12 -11.14
N GLU A 344 11.41 -32.27 -12.15
CA GLU A 344 10.30 -32.23 -13.11
C GLU A 344 10.09 -33.58 -13.80
N GLU A 345 11.16 -34.19 -14.32
CA GLU A 345 11.10 -35.49 -15.01
C GLU A 345 10.61 -36.61 -14.06
N LEU A 346 11.09 -36.64 -12.81
CA LEU A 346 10.68 -37.63 -11.81
C LEU A 346 9.22 -37.44 -11.36
N VAL A 347 8.82 -36.21 -11.05
CA VAL A 347 7.46 -35.92 -10.58
C VAL A 347 6.44 -36.26 -11.67
N LEU A 348 6.71 -35.93 -12.94
CA LEU A 348 5.80 -36.27 -14.03
C LEU A 348 5.71 -37.78 -14.28
N ARG A 349 6.82 -38.51 -14.10
CA ARG A 349 6.84 -39.97 -14.24
C ARG A 349 6.08 -40.66 -13.11
N ASP A 350 6.34 -40.23 -11.87
CA ASP A 350 5.84 -40.91 -10.66
C ASP A 350 4.42 -40.43 -10.28
N HIS A 351 4.01 -39.24 -10.76
CA HIS A 351 2.71 -38.62 -10.51
C HIS A 351 2.10 -38.04 -11.80
N PRO A 352 1.71 -38.88 -12.79
CA PRO A 352 1.17 -38.41 -14.07
C PRO A 352 -0.11 -37.58 -13.93
N ASP A 353 -0.91 -37.82 -12.88
CA ASP A 353 -2.17 -37.12 -12.62
C ASP A 353 -2.04 -35.92 -11.65
N LEU A 354 -0.81 -35.44 -11.41
CA LEU A 354 -0.52 -34.32 -10.50
C LEU A 354 -1.46 -33.13 -10.74
N MET A 355 -1.62 -32.75 -12.01
CA MET A 355 -2.58 -31.76 -12.49
C MET A 355 -3.45 -32.34 -13.62
N PRO A 356 -4.57 -31.69 -13.99
CA PRO A 356 -5.44 -32.12 -15.08
C PRO A 356 -4.76 -32.37 -16.43
N SER A 357 -3.57 -31.82 -16.68
CA SER A 357 -2.80 -32.08 -17.91
C SER A 357 -1.29 -31.99 -17.68
N ASP A 358 -0.51 -32.65 -18.54
CA ASP A 358 0.96 -32.59 -18.54
C ASP A 358 1.50 -31.15 -18.61
N ALA A 359 0.89 -30.31 -19.45
CA ALA A 359 1.30 -28.91 -19.60
C ALA A 359 1.08 -28.13 -18.29
N GLU A 360 -0.02 -28.40 -17.60
CA GLU A 360 -0.33 -27.78 -16.32
C GLU A 360 0.58 -28.32 -15.21
N SER A 361 0.85 -29.62 -15.18
CA SER A 361 1.81 -30.24 -14.26
C SER A 361 3.20 -29.61 -14.41
N ARG A 362 3.70 -29.48 -15.64
CA ARG A 362 5.00 -28.83 -15.93
C ARG A 362 5.04 -27.38 -15.46
N SER A 363 4.00 -26.61 -15.79
CA SER A 363 3.90 -25.20 -15.37
C SER A 363 3.87 -25.08 -13.85
N PHE A 364 3.07 -25.92 -13.18
CA PHE A 364 2.98 -25.95 -11.73
C PHE A 364 4.32 -26.31 -11.07
N ILE A 365 4.96 -27.40 -11.51
CA ILE A 365 6.27 -27.83 -11.00
C ILE A 365 7.29 -26.69 -11.16
N LYS A 366 7.38 -26.10 -12.35
CA LYS A 366 8.30 -24.99 -12.61
C LYS A 366 8.06 -23.81 -11.67
N ASN A 367 6.80 -23.44 -11.45
CA ASN A 367 6.44 -22.33 -10.56
C ASN A 367 6.76 -22.62 -9.09
N GLU A 368 6.58 -23.86 -8.62
CA GLU A 368 6.94 -24.24 -7.26
C GLU A 368 8.46 -24.34 -7.07
N LEU A 369 9.18 -24.92 -8.02
CA LEU A 369 10.65 -25.01 -7.97
C LEU A 369 11.33 -23.65 -8.07
N ALA A 370 10.76 -22.69 -8.82
CA ALA A 370 11.25 -21.32 -8.86
C ALA A 370 11.24 -20.64 -7.48
N ARG A 371 10.40 -21.10 -6.53
CA ARG A 371 10.36 -20.59 -5.15
C ARG A 371 11.39 -21.24 -4.24
N CYS A 372 12.00 -22.33 -4.67
CA CYS A 372 13.06 -23.04 -3.95
C CYS A 372 14.46 -22.60 -4.38
N ALA A 373 14.58 -21.87 -5.48
CA ALA A 373 15.85 -21.31 -5.93
C ALA A 373 16.34 -20.29 -4.91
N GLN A 374 17.50 -20.57 -4.30
CA GLN A 374 18.20 -19.70 -3.36
C GLN A 374 19.04 -18.67 -4.09
#